data_AF-A0A2A9CJC1-F1
#
_entry.id   AF-A0A2A9CJC1-F1
#
_cell.length_a   1.000
_cell.length_b   1.000
_cell.length_c   1.000
_cell.angle_alpha   90.00
_cell.angle_beta   90.00
_cell.angle_gamma   90.00
#
_symmetry.space_group_name_H-M   'P 1'
#
loop_
_entity.id
_entity.type
_entity.pdbx_description
1 polymer ?
#
loop_
_entity_poly.entity_id
_entity_poly.type
_entity_poly.pdbx_seq_one_letter_code
_entity_poly.pdbx_strand_id
1 'polypeptide(L)'
;MREKKFLYFIGFVSIASWLVHFLTYSNQYSNQEIMEGIIFIFLLTTIYFVLIRIYFSWNSGPKIVIRFLFITGLVLLGWITFIIESSA
;
A
#
# COMPACT_ATOMS: atom_id res chain seq x y z
N MET A 1 20.11 -6.72 -6.54
CA MET A 1 19.61 -8.07 -6.12
C MET A 1 19.15 -8.10 -4.66
N ARG A 2 20.00 -7.71 -3.69
CA ARG A 2 19.65 -7.73 -2.25
C ARG A 2 18.47 -6.81 -1.92
N GLU A 3 18.51 -5.56 -2.37
CA GLU A 3 17.44 -4.56 -2.16
C GLU A 3 16.11 -5.01 -2.77
N LYS A 4 16.12 -5.50 -4.01
CA LYS A 4 14.93 -6.08 -4.66
C LYS A 4 14.30 -7.17 -3.79
N LYS A 5 15.09 -8.15 -3.33
CA LYS A 5 14.59 -9.23 -2.45
C LYS A 5 14.04 -8.70 -1.13
N PHE A 6 14.71 -7.72 -0.53
CA PHE A 6 14.27 -7.08 0.71
C PHE A 6 12.92 -6.38 0.54
N LEU A 7 12.71 -5.64 -0.55
CA LEU A 7 11.42 -4.99 -0.83
C LEU A 7 10.29 -6.01 -1.09
N TYR A 8 10.56 -7.10 -1.81
CA TYR A 8 9.57 -8.18 -1.91
C TYR A 8 9.24 -8.80 -0.55
N PHE A 9 10.25 -9.02 0.30
CA PHE A 9 10.06 -9.54 1.66
C PHE A 9 9.16 -8.61 2.50
N ILE A 10 9.38 -7.29 2.46
CA ILE A 10 8.50 -6.32 3.12
C ILE A 10 7.06 -6.46 2.63
N GLY A 11 6.84 -6.57 1.32
CA GLY A 11 5.49 -6.76 0.76
C GLY A 11 4.78 -7.99 1.31
N PHE A 12 5.49 -9.13 1.40
CA PHE A 12 4.94 -10.36 1.99
C PHE A 12 4.67 -10.23 3.49
N VAL A 13 5.59 -9.63 4.25
CA VAL A 13 5.42 -9.39 5.69
C VAL A 13 4.21 -8.50 5.96
N SER A 14 4.01 -7.46 5.14
CA SER A 14 2.83 -6.58 5.24
C SER A 14 1.53 -7.35 5.01
N ILE A 15 1.44 -8.20 3.97
CA ILE A 15 0.26 -9.03 3.72
C ILE A 15 -0.03 -9.95 4.92
N ALA A 16 1.00 -10.65 5.39
CA ALA A 16 0.87 -11.57 6.52
C ALA A 16 0.41 -10.83 7.79
N SER A 17 0.98 -9.65 8.06
CA SER A 17 0.60 -8.81 9.21
C SER A 17 -0.87 -8.43 9.18
N TRP A 18 -1.39 -8.02 8.03
CA TRP A 18 -2.80 -7.66 7.90
C TRP A 18 -3.73 -8.87 8.03
N LEU A 19 -3.36 -10.03 7.48
CA LEU A 19 -4.15 -11.25 7.65
C LEU A 19 -4.21 -11.66 9.12
N VAL A 20 -3.09 -11.59 9.84
CA VAL A 20 -3.05 -11.82 11.28
C VAL A 20 -3.92 -10.81 12.03
N HIS A 21 -3.93 -9.54 11.63
CA HIS A 21 -4.82 -8.52 12.20
C HIS A 21 -6.30 -8.91 12.06
N PHE A 22 -6.76 -9.24 10.86
CA PHE A 22 -8.16 -9.65 10.67
C PHE A 22 -8.52 -10.93 11.40
N LEU A 23 -7.60 -11.89 11.51
CA LEU A 23 -7.83 -13.10 12.28
C LEU A 23 -7.93 -12.82 13.79
N THR A 24 -7.08 -11.94 14.31
CA THR A 24 -7.03 -11.62 15.74
C THR A 24 -8.27 -10.83 16.17
N TYR A 25 -8.73 -9.92 15.31
CA TYR A 25 -9.82 -9.00 15.60
C TYR A 25 -11.09 -9.35 14.81
N SER A 26 -11.24 -10.59 14.33
CA SER A 26 -12.38 -11.02 13.50
C SER A 26 -13.73 -10.76 14.17
N ASN A 27 -13.77 -10.84 15.50
CA ASN A 27 -14.99 -10.64 16.30
C ASN A 27 -15.36 -9.16 16.47
N GLN A 28 -14.47 -8.23 16.10
CA GLN A 28 -14.70 -6.78 16.19
C GLN A 28 -15.14 -6.18 14.86
N TYR A 29 -15.05 -6.92 13.76
CA TYR A 29 -15.42 -6.47 12.43
C TYR A 29 -16.58 -7.30 11.89
N SER A 30 -17.46 -6.66 11.14
CA SER A 30 -18.44 -7.36 10.33
C SER A 30 -17.75 -8.12 9.18
N ASN A 31 -18.41 -9.16 8.67
CA ASN A 31 -17.91 -9.89 7.51
C ASN A 31 -17.70 -8.99 6.28
N GLN A 32 -18.51 -7.93 6.15
CA GLN A 32 -18.37 -6.96 5.06
C GLN A 32 -17.10 -6.13 5.20
N GLU A 33 -16.82 -5.59 6.39
CA GLU A 33 -15.59 -4.81 6.65
C GLU A 33 -14.33 -5.64 6.46
N ILE A 34 -14.35 -6.91 6.87
CA ILE A 34 -13.25 -7.85 6.63
C ILE A 34 -13.04 -8.05 5.12
N MET A 35 -14.11 -8.26 4.36
CA MET A 35 -14.02 -8.47 2.91
C MET A 35 -13.48 -7.23 2.19
N GLU A 36 -13.99 -6.04 2.52
CA GLU A 36 -13.51 -4.76 1.97
C GLU A 36 -12.04 -4.53 2.30
N GLY A 37 -11.64 -4.80 3.55
CA GLY A 37 -10.25 -4.70 4.00
C GLY A 37 -9.33 -5.65 3.24
N ILE A 38 -9.72 -6.92 3.07
CA ILE A 38 -8.96 -7.91 2.30
C ILE A 38 -8.79 -7.43 0.85
N ILE A 39 -9.88 -7.01 0.18
CA ILE A 39 -9.83 -6.49 -1.19
C ILE A 39 -8.87 -5.30 -1.29
N PHE A 40 -8.95 -4.36 -0.34
CA PHE A 40 -8.09 -3.19 -0.30
C PHE A 40 -6.61 -3.55 -0.18
N ILE A 41 -6.25 -4.49 0.70
CA ILE A 41 -4.86 -4.94 0.85
C ILE A 41 -4.36 -5.65 -0.40
N PHE A 42 -5.17 -6.52 -1.02
CA PHE A 42 -4.79 -7.18 -2.26
C PHE A 42 -4.51 -6.17 -3.38
N LEU A 43 -5.34 -5.14 -3.51
CA LEU A 43 -5.13 -4.05 -4.47
C LEU A 43 -3.83 -3.29 -4.19
N LEU A 44 -3.63 -2.81 -2.95
CA LEU A 44 -2.44 -2.06 -2.57
C LEU A 44 -1.14 -2.86 -2.74
N THR A 45 -1.16 -4.13 -2.34
CA THR A 45 0.02 -5.00 -2.42
C THR A 45 0.34 -5.38 -3.87
N THR A 46 -0.67 -5.55 -4.71
CA THR A 46 -0.47 -5.69 -6.16
C THR A 46 0.21 -4.46 -6.75
N ILE A 47 -0.29 -3.26 -6.45
CA ILE A 47 0.32 -2.00 -6.88
C ILE A 47 1.78 -1.93 -6.40
N TYR A 48 2.04 -2.24 -5.13
CA TYR A 48 3.38 -2.25 -4.56
C TYR A 48 4.35 -3.19 -5.31
N PHE A 49 3.96 -4.44 -5.58
CA PHE A 49 4.81 -5.37 -6.31
C PHE A 49 5.03 -4.96 -7.78
N VAL A 50 4.01 -4.36 -8.41
CA VAL A 50 4.15 -3.78 -9.75
C VAL A 50 5.16 -2.63 -9.73
N LEU A 51 5.11 -1.74 -8.73
CA LEU A 51 6.09 -0.66 -8.58
C LEU A 51 7.50 -1.19 -8.36
N ILE A 52 7.69 -2.22 -7.53
CA ILE A 52 9.01 -2.88 -7.38
C ILE A 52 9.49 -3.42 -8.74
N ARG A 53 8.60 -4.08 -9.49
CA ARG A 53 8.96 -4.62 -10.81
C ARG A 53 9.38 -3.50 -11.76
N ILE A 54 8.62 -2.41 -11.84
CA ILE A 54 8.96 -1.25 -12.67
C ILE A 54 10.28 -0.65 -12.23
N TYR A 55 10.48 -0.44 -10.92
CA TYR A 55 11.68 0.17 -10.35
C TYR A 55 12.96 -0.54 -10.78
N PHE A 56 12.99 -1.88 -10.72
CA PHE A 56 14.19 -2.66 -11.03
C PHE A 56 14.28 -3.17 -12.47
N SER A 57 13.19 -3.18 -13.24
CA SER A 57 13.18 -3.79 -14.58
C SER A 57 13.41 -2.80 -15.71
N TRP A 58 13.08 -1.52 -15.52
CA TRP A 58 13.16 -0.51 -16.58
C TRP A 58 14.26 0.49 -16.29
N ASN A 59 14.99 0.93 -17.31
CA ASN A 59 16.07 1.91 -17.15
C ASN A 59 15.57 3.25 -16.58
N SER A 60 14.32 3.64 -16.93
CA SER A 60 13.62 4.80 -16.38
C SER A 60 12.72 4.47 -15.18
N GLY A 61 12.71 3.22 -14.73
CA GLY A 61 11.85 2.69 -13.67
C GLY A 61 11.91 3.50 -12.37
N PRO A 62 13.11 3.78 -11.81
CA PRO A 62 13.23 4.57 -10.58
C PRO A 62 12.61 5.97 -10.70
N LYS A 63 12.81 6.65 -11.83
CA LYS A 63 12.23 7.99 -12.07
C LYS A 63 10.70 7.95 -12.14
N ILE A 64 10.13 6.91 -12.77
CA ILE A 64 8.68 6.72 -12.86
C ILE A 64 8.09 6.48 -11.47
N VAL A 65 8.68 5.56 -10.70
CA VAL A 65 8.19 5.21 -9.36
C VAL A 65 8.31 6.39 -8.41
N ILE A 66 9.41 7.14 -8.43
CA ILE A 66 9.57 8.34 -7.59
C ILE A 66 8.52 9.40 -7.95
N ARG A 67 8.28 9.67 -9.23
CA ARG A 67 7.23 10.62 -9.66
C ARG A 67 5.84 10.17 -9.21
N PHE A 68 5.54 8.89 -9.38
CA PHE A 68 4.28 8.31 -8.92
C PHE A 68 4.11 8.50 -7.42
N LEU A 69 5.11 8.12 -6.61
CA LEU A 69 5.08 8.27 -5.15
C LEU A 69 4.95 9.73 -4.72
N PHE A 70 5.63 10.64 -5.41
CA PHE A 70 5.55 12.08 -5.15
C PHE A 70 4.13 12.61 -5.41
N ILE A 71 3.53 12.27 -6.55
CA ILE A 71 2.16 12.68 -6.89
C ILE A 71 1.17 12.10 -5.87
N THR A 72 1.27 10.82 -5.54
CA THR A 72 0.39 10.21 -4.54
C THR A 72 0.56 10.85 -3.16
N GLY A 73 1.78 11.23 -2.78
CA GLY A 73 2.06 11.95 -1.54
C GLY A 73 1.40 13.32 -1.50
N LEU A 74 1.49 14.09 -2.60
CA LEU A 74 0.83 15.40 -2.70
C LEU A 74 -0.70 15.28 -2.65
N VAL A 75 -1.28 14.29 -3.32
CA VAL A 75 -2.72 14.03 -3.28
C VAL A 75 -3.17 13.71 -1.85
N LEU A 76 -2.43 12.84 -1.15
CA LEU A 76 -2.74 12.49 0.24
C LEU A 76 -2.61 13.70 1.17
N LEU A 77 -1.57 14.53 1.01
CA LEU A 77 -1.42 15.76 1.80
C LEU A 77 -2.59 16.71 1.59
N GLY A 78 -3.00 16.94 0.33
CA GLY A 78 -4.16 17.79 0.02
C GLY A 78 -5.48 17.25 0.59
N TRP A 79 -5.66 15.93 0.55
CA TRP A 79 -6.81 15.28 1.19
C TRP A 79 -6.80 15.46 2.71
N ILE A 80 -5.66 15.32 3.36
CA ILE A 80 -5.53 15.50 4.82
C ILE A 80 -5.84 16.95 5.20
N THR A 81 -5.30 17.93 4.50
CA THR A 81 -5.57 19.35 4.79
C THR A 81 -7.04 19.69 4.61
N PHE A 82 -7.67 19.17 3.55
CA PHE A 82 -9.10 19.36 3.31
C PHE A 82 -9.96 18.78 4.44
N ILE A 83 -9.64 17.57 4.91
CA ILE A 83 -10.36 16.94 6.02
C ILE A 83 -10.25 17.79 7.28
N ILE A 84 -9.04 18.28 7.61
CA ILE A 84 -8.81 19.13 8.78
C ILE A 84 -9.66 20.41 8.70
N GLU A 85 -9.65 21.10 7.56
CA GLU A 85 -10.46 22.32 7.35
C GLU A 85 -11.96 22.06 7.44
N SER A 86 -12.45 20.93 6.93
CA SER A 86 -13.88 20.58 7.00
C SER A 86 -14.37 20.20 8.40
N SER A 87 -13.44 19.92 9.32
CA SER A 87 -13.73 19.49 10.69
C SER A 87 -13.62 20.60 11.75
N ALA A 88 -13.18 21.80 11.34
CA ALA A 88 -13.01 23.00 12.17
C ALA A 88 -14.19 23.96 12.02
#